data_AF-A0A6L9ZLK2-F1
#
_entry.id   AF-A0A6L9ZLK2-F1
#
_cell.length_a   1.000
_cell.length_b   1.000
_cell.length_c   1.000
_cell.angle_alpha   90.00
_cell.angle_beta   90.00
_cell.angle_gamma   90.00
#
_symmetry.space_group_name_H-M   'P 1'
#
loop_
_entity.id
_entity.type
_entity.pdbx_description
1 polymer ?
#
loop_
_entity_poly.entity_id
_entity_poly.type
_entity_poly.pdbx_seq_one_letter_code
_entity_poly.pdbx_strand_id
1 'polypeptide(L)' 'MATYLITGTNRGIGKELCKQVHSKGNKVIAVCRHSDGELESLGISVETGVDITSEKDVANLVNHLQD' A
#
# COMPACT_ATOMS: atom_id res chain seq x y z
N MET A 1 0.75 13.44 12.31
CA MET A 1 0.24 12.62 11.19
C MET A 1 1.44 12.16 10.38
N ALA A 2 1.66 10.85 10.26
CA ALA A 2 2.75 10.29 9.47
C ALA A 2 2.20 9.57 8.23
N THR A 3 3.07 9.34 7.24
CA THR A 3 2.76 8.57 6.03
C THR A 3 3.44 7.22 6.12
N TYR A 4 2.67 6.15 5.93
CA TYR A 4 3.16 4.77 5.95
C TYR A 4 3.00 4.15 4.57
N LEU A 5 4.12 3.66 4.01
CA LEU A 5 4.11 2.78 2.86
C LEU A 5 4.26 1.34 3.35
N ILE A 6 3.30 0.49 3.02
CA ILE A 6 3.25 -0.90 3.50
C ILE A 6 3.20 -1.81 2.27
N THR A 7 4.15 -2.74 2.15
CA THR A 7 4.17 -3.74 1.08
C THR A 7 3.50 -5.04 1.51
N GLY A 8 2.97 -5.82 0.56
CA GLY A 8 2.37 -7.12 0.86
C GLY A 8 0.98 -7.00 1.49
N THR A 9 0.20 -6.02 1.04
CA THR A 9 -1.05 -5.58 1.69
C THR A 9 -2.31 -6.28 1.23
N ASN A 10 -2.22 -7.21 0.27
CA ASN A 10 -3.40 -7.93 -0.24
C ASN A 10 -4.06 -8.83 0.83
N ARG A 11 -3.30 -9.33 1.82
CA ARG A 11 -3.84 -10.22 2.87
C ARG A 11 -2.95 -10.25 4.10
N GLY A 12 -3.47 -10.88 5.16
CA GLY A 12 -2.71 -11.16 6.38
C GLY A 12 -2.23 -9.89 7.07
N ILE A 13 -0.98 -9.94 7.57
CA ILE A 13 -0.42 -8.90 8.44
C ILE A 13 -0.33 -7.54 7.74
N GLY A 14 0.03 -7.50 6.45
CA GLY A 14 0.12 -6.23 5.71
C GLY A 14 -1.22 -5.53 5.60
N LYS A 15 -2.29 -6.27 5.30
CA LYS A 15 -3.67 -5.73 5.24
C LYS A 15 -4.12 -5.20 6.59
N GLU A 16 -3.93 -5.99 7.65
CA GLU A 16 -4.34 -5.61 8.99
C GLU A 16 -3.56 -4.39 9.50
N LEU A 17 -2.26 -4.30 9.16
CA LEU A 17 -1.46 -3.12 9.47
C LEU A 17 -2.00 -1.87 8.78
N CYS A 18 -2.42 -1.95 7.51
CA CYS A 18 -3.07 -0.82 6.83
C CYS A 18 -4.30 -0.35 7.60
N LYS A 19 -5.18 -1.26 8.02
CA LYS A 19 -6.39 -0.95 8.80
C LYS A 19 -6.05 -0.23 10.10
N GLN A 20 -5.12 -0.77 10.88
CA GLN A 20 -4.75 -0.22 12.19
C GLN A 20 -4.02 1.12 12.10
N VAL A 21 -3.19 1.30 11.08
CA VAL A 21 -2.47 2.57 10.88
C VAL A 21 -3.44 3.64 10.40
N HIS A 22 -4.35 3.30 9.49
CA HIS A 22 -5.38 4.21 9.01
C HIS A 22 -6.35 4.61 10.12
N SER A 23 -6.81 3.67 10.95
CA SER A 23 -7.73 3.96 12.07
C SER A 23 -7.13 4.86 13.14
N LYS A 24 -5.79 4.94 13.22
CA LYS A 24 -5.05 5.89 14.05
C LYS A 24 -4.91 7.28 13.42
N GLY A 25 -5.55 7.54 12.28
CA GLY A 25 -5.53 8.84 11.60
C GLY A 25 -4.25 9.13 10.81
N ASN A 26 -3.49 8.10 10.42
CA ASN A 26 -2.30 8.27 9.58
C ASN A 26 -2.63 8.04 8.09
N LYS A 27 -1.81 8.62 7.21
CA LYS A 27 -1.89 8.37 5.77
C LYS A 27 -1.26 7.01 5.49
N VAL A 28 -1.95 6.17 4.72
CA VAL A 28 -1.49 4.83 4.34
C VAL A 28 -1.44 4.72 2.82
N ILE A 29 -0.33 4.16 2.34
CA ILE A 29 -0.11 3.78 0.95
C ILE A 29 0.13 2.27 0.96
N ALA A 30 -0.87 1.52 0.53
CA ALA A 30 -0.83 0.07 0.47
C ALA A 30 -0.22 -0.37 -0.87
N VAL A 31 0.81 -1.21 -0.85
CA VAL A 31 1.52 -1.66 -2.06
C VAL A 31 1.40 -3.18 -2.19
N CYS A 32 0.91 -3.65 -3.33
CA CYS A 32 0.74 -5.07 -3.61
C CYS A 32 0.80 -5.40 -5.11
N ARG A 33 0.87 -6.69 -5.44
CA ARG A 33 0.75 -7.14 -6.85
C ARG A 33 -0.68 -7.06 -7.35
N HIS A 34 -1.63 -7.42 -6.50
CA HIS A 34 -3.07 -7.38 -6.76
C HIS A 34 -3.79 -6.94 -5.50
N SER A 35 -4.80 -6.09 -5.65
CA SER A 35 -5.73 -5.70 -4.59
C SER A 35 -6.94 -6.63 -4.54
N ASP A 36 -7.72 -6.49 -3.48
CA ASP A 36 -9.06 -7.04 -3.38
C ASP A 36 -10.03 -5.96 -2.86
N GLY A 37 -11.34 -6.24 -2.98
CA GLY A 37 -12.37 -5.27 -2.61
C GLY A 37 -12.33 -4.87 -1.13
N GLU A 38 -11.84 -5.74 -0.24
CA GLU A 38 -11.65 -5.41 1.17
C GLU A 38 -10.58 -4.32 1.33
N LEU A 39 -9.40 -4.48 0.70
CA LEU A 39 -8.33 -3.49 0.76
C LEU A 39 -8.75 -2.16 0.14
N GLU A 40 -9.43 -2.20 -1.00
CA GLU A 40 -9.93 -1.02 -1.71
C GLU A 40 -11.00 -0.27 -0.91
N SER A 41 -11.83 -0.98 -0.14
CA SER A 41 -12.86 -0.36 0.71
C SER A 41 -12.31 0.39 1.92
N LEU A 42 -11.02 0.30 2.24
CA LEU A 42 -10.42 0.94 3.41
C LEU A 42 -10.28 2.46 3.28
N GLY A 43 -10.50 3.04 2.09
CA GLY A 43 -10.36 4.49 1.87
C GLY A 43 -8.92 4.99 1.97
N ILE A 44 -7.95 4.12 1.69
CA ILE A 44 -6.51 4.41 1.65
C ILE A 44 -6.00 4.41 0.22
N SER A 45 -4.80 4.97 -0.03
CA SER A 45 -4.15 4.86 -1.33
C SER A 45 -3.67 3.42 -1.56
N VAL A 46 -3.93 2.86 -2.74
CA VAL A 46 -3.56 1.49 -3.10
C VAL A 46 -2.78 1.48 -4.41
N GLU A 47 -1.51 1.10 -4.33
CA GLU A 47 -0.61 0.87 -5.47
C GLU A 47 -0.60 -0.63 -5.80
N THR A 48 -1.01 -0.97 -7.02
CA THR A 48 -1.10 -2.35 -7.50
C THR A 48 -0.05 -2.62 -8.59
N GLY A 49 0.15 -3.89 -8.95
CA GLY A 49 1.10 -4.26 -9.99
C GLY A 49 2.57 -4.13 -9.58
N VAL A 50 2.86 -4.04 -8.28
CA VAL A 50 4.25 -3.90 -7.78
C VAL A 50 4.77 -5.25 -7.26
N ASP A 51 5.75 -5.83 -7.95
CA ASP A 51 6.62 -6.85 -7.39
C ASP A 51 7.86 -6.20 -6.78
N ILE A 52 8.06 -6.34 -5.46
CA ILE A 52 9.18 -5.71 -4.75
C ILE A 52 10.54 -6.25 -5.19
N THR A 53 10.55 -7.43 -5.81
CA THR A 53 11.77 -8.06 -6.34
C THR A 53 12.15 -7.53 -7.72
N SER A 54 11.26 -6.77 -8.37
CA SER A 54 11.48 -6.10 -9.65
C SER A 54 11.98 -4.67 -9.43
N GLU A 55 13.25 -4.41 -9.76
CA GLU A 55 13.82 -3.05 -9.69
C GLU A 55 13.02 -2.05 -10.54
N LYS A 56 12.51 -2.51 -11.69
CA LYS A 56 11.66 -1.71 -12.59
C LYS A 56 10.36 -1.29 -11.90
N ASP A 57 9.70 -2.21 -11.20
CA ASP A 57 8.42 -1.93 -10.54
C ASP A 57 8.63 -0.98 -9.36
N VAL A 58 9.73 -1.17 -8.60
CA VAL A 58 10.12 -0.26 -7.52
C VAL A 58 10.43 1.13 -8.06
N ALA A 59 11.16 1.26 -9.17
CA ALA A 59 11.44 2.55 -9.79
C ALA A 59 10.16 3.26 -10.27
N ASN A 60 9.23 2.53 -10.89
CA ASN A 60 7.94 3.07 -11.29
C ASN A 60 7.12 3.55 -10.09
N LEU A 61 7.09 2.76 -9.01
CA LEU A 61 6.43 3.14 -7.76
C LEU A 61 7.03 4.44 -7.20
N VAL A 62 8.36 4.57 -7.15
CA VAL A 62 9.01 5.80 -6.67
C VAL A 62 8.57 7.00 -7.50
N ASN A 63 8.53 6.88 -8.83
CA ASN A 63 8.09 7.98 -9.71
C ASN A 63 6.64 8.38 -9.46
N HIS A 64 5.74 7.42 -9.21
CA HIS A 64 4.34 7.72 -8.89
C HIS A 64 4.15 8.39 -7.52
N LEU A 65 5.09 8.20 -6.59
CA LEU A 65 5.00 8.71 -5.22
C LEU A 65 5.71 10.06 -5.00
N GLN A 66 6.23 10.70 -6.05
CA GLN A 66 7.00 11.95 -5.95
C GLN A 66 6.16 13.23 -5.75
N ASP A 67 4.86 13.10 -5.47
CA ASP A 67 3.95 14.21 -5.13
C ASP A 67 3.82 14.45 -3.61
#